data_AF-A0A9E4BTZ9-F1
#
_entry.id   AF-A0A9E4BTZ9-F1
#
_cell.length_a   1.000
_cell.length_b   1.000
_cell.length_c   1.000
_cell.angle_alpha   90.00
_cell.angle_beta   90.00
_cell.angle_gamma   90.00
#
_symmetry.space_group_name_H-M   'P 1'
#
loop_
_entity.id
_entity.type
_entity.pdbx_description
1 polymer ?
#
loop_
_entity_poly.entity_id
_entity_poly.type
_entity_poly.pdbx_seq_one_letter_code
_entity_poly.pdbx_strand_id
1 'polypeptide(L)' 'MFSKVAQFIKDVQLEMGKVTWPTRDELIASTTIVLVVSLVLSIFIFAVDFVLSLVRRFGMS' A
#
# COMPACT_ATOMS: atom_id res chain seq x y z
N MET A 1 11.14 -37.95 -8.53
CA MET A 1 11.05 -36.47 -8.58
C MET A 1 9.71 -35.95 -8.05
N PHE A 2 8.57 -36.44 -8.56
CA PHE A 2 7.22 -35.98 -8.14
C PHE A 2 6.93 -36.06 -6.64
N SER A 3 7.41 -37.11 -5.94
CA SER A 3 7.24 -37.25 -4.48
C SER A 3 7.93 -36.15 -3.67
N LYS A 4 9.09 -35.63 -4.12
CA LYS A 4 9.79 -34.54 -3.42
C LYS A 4 9.04 -33.21 -3.52
N VAL A 5 8.41 -32.94 -4.67
CA VAL A 5 7.60 -31.73 -4.88
C VAL A 5 6.32 -31.79 -4.06
N ALA A 6 5.65 -32.95 -4.01
CA ALA A 6 4.46 -33.13 -3.19
C ALA A 6 4.74 -32.94 -1.68
N GLN A 7 5.89 -33.43 -1.21
CA GLN A 7 6.35 -33.21 0.16
C GLN A 7 6.61 -31.72 0.43
N PHE A 8 7.29 -31.03 -0.49
CA PHE A 8 7.59 -29.59 -0.38
C PHE A 8 6.34 -28.72 -0.29
N ILE A 9 5.31 -29.00 -1.11
CA ILE A 9 4.02 -28.29 -1.04
C ILE A 9 3.32 -28.53 0.30
N LYS A 10 3.39 -29.76 0.83
CA LYS A 10 2.79 -30.12 2.11
C LYS A 10 3.49 -29.41 3.28
N ASP A 11 4.81 -29.31 3.22
CA ASP A 11 5.61 -28.59 4.21
C ASP A 11 5.36 -27.08 4.14
N VAL A 12 5.25 -26.50 2.93
CA VAL A 12 4.86 -25.09 2.73
C VAL A 12 3.46 -24.80 3.27
N GLN A 13 2.49 -25.69 3.06
CA GLN A 13 1.14 -25.52 3.63
C GLN A 13 1.14 -25.57 5.17
N LEU A 14 1.97 -26.42 5.78
CA LEU A 14 2.13 -26.48 7.23
C LEU A 14 2.75 -25.19 7.80
N GLU A 15 3.75 -24.61 7.13
CA GLU A 15 4.35 -23.33 7.53
C GLU A 15 3.39 -22.15 7.30
N MET A 16 2.63 -22.16 6.20
CA MET A 16 1.59 -21.16 5.92
C MET A 16 0.47 -21.17 6.96
N GLY A 17 0.23 -22.30 7.62
CA GLY A 17 -0.71 -22.39 8.75
C GLY A 17 -0.21 -21.71 10.03
N LYS A 18 1.10 -21.46 10.17
CA LYS A 18 1.68 -20.70 11.29
C LYS A 18 1.67 -19.18 11.02
N VAL A 19 1.32 -18.76 9.81
CA VAL A 19 1.19 -17.34 9.48
C VAL A 19 -0.04 -16.80 10.19
N THR A 20 0.21 -15.95 11.19
CA THR A 20 -0.83 -15.17 11.85
C THR A 20 -1.31 -14.08 10.90
N TRP A 21 -2.43 -14.34 10.23
CA TRP A 21 -3.10 -13.32 9.44
C TRP A 21 -3.70 -12.26 10.36
N PRO A 22 -3.59 -10.98 9.99
CA PRO A 22 -4.17 -9.89 10.77
C PRO A 22 -5.69 -10.08 10.86
N THR A 23 -6.25 -9.70 12.00
CA THR A 23 -7.70 -9.71 12.18
C THR A 23 -8.35 -8.66 11.28
N ARG A 24 -9.66 -8.81 10.99
CA ARG A 24 -10.38 -7.84 10.14
C ARG A 24 -10.24 -6.41 10.65
N ASP A 25 -10.18 -6.23 11.96
CA ASP A 25 -10.08 -4.93 12.61
C ASP A 25 -8.69 -4.30 12.42
N GLU A 26 -7.61 -5.08 12.53
CA GLU A 26 -6.25 -4.62 12.21
C GLU A 26 -6.10 -4.23 10.74
N LEU A 27 -6.74 -4.99 9.85
CA LEU A 27 -6.71 -4.72 8.41
C LEU A 27 -7.41 -3.41 8.07
N ILE A 28 -8.57 -3.16 8.68
CA ILE A 28 -9.31 -1.90 8.54
C ILE A 28 -8.50 -0.74 9.11
N ALA A 29 -7.98 -0.87 10.34
CA ALA A 29 -7.19 0.17 10.98
C ALA A 29 -5.96 0.57 10.15
N SER A 30 -5.22 -0.42 9.63
CA SER A 30 -4.04 -0.19 8.78
C SER A 30 -4.42 0.52 7.47
N THR A 31 -5.53 0.12 6.86
CA THR A 31 -6.02 0.73 5.61
C THR A 31 -6.50 2.17 5.84
N THR A 32 -7.17 2.44 6.95
CA THR A 32 -7.63 3.78 7.32
C THR A 32 -6.47 4.75 7.46
N ILE A 33 -5.38 4.34 8.11
CA ILE A 33 -4.17 5.17 8.25
C ILE A 33 -3.59 5.49 6.86
N VAL A 34 -3.46 4.48 5.99
CA VAL A 34 -2.94 4.67 4.63
C VAL A 34 -3.83 5.63 3.83
N LEU A 35 -5.15 5.53 3.95
CA LEU A 35 -6.09 6.43 3.28
C LEU A 35 -5.92 7.89 3.74
N VAL A 36 -5.78 8.11 5.05
CA VAL A 36 -5.57 9.46 5.60
C VAL A 36 -4.25 10.05 5.11
N VAL A 37 -3.16 9.28 5.18
CA VAL A 37 -1.83 9.74 4.72
C VAL A 37 -1.84 10.04 3.22
N SER A 38 -2.45 9.17 2.42
CA SER A 38 -2.60 9.37 0.98
C SER A 38 -3.41 10.62 0.64
N LEU A 39 -4.50 10.88 1.38
CA LEU A 39 -5.33 12.07 1.21
C LEU A 39 -4.54 13.35 1.51
N VAL A 40 -3.79 13.38 2.62
CA VAL A 40 -2.95 14.53 2.99
C VAL A 40 -1.88 14.78 1.93
N LEU A 41 -1.20 13.73 1.46
CA LEU A 41 -0.18 13.83 0.42
C LEU A 41 -0.77 14.36 -0.90
N SER A 42 -1.94 13.87 -1.28
CA SER A 42 -2.67 14.30 -2.48
C SER A 42 -3.01 15.79 -2.43
N ILE A 43 -3.53 16.28 -1.30
CA ILE A 43 -3.82 17.71 -1.10
C ILE A 43 -2.54 18.54 -1.19
N PHE A 44 -1.45 18.08 -0.57
CA PHE A 44 -0.18 18.77 -0.60
C PHE A 44 0.37 18.89 -2.04
N ILE A 45 0.40 17.80 -2.79
CA ILE A 45 0.85 17.80 -4.19
C ILE A 45 -0.03 18.71 -5.03
N PHE A 46 -1.36 18.62 -4.88
CA PHE A 46 -2.30 19.49 -5.57
C PHE A 46 -2.05 20.98 -5.28
N ALA A 47 -1.79 21.35 -4.03
CA ALA A 47 -1.47 22.72 -3.66
C ALA A 47 -0.17 23.20 -4.31
N VAL A 48 0.88 22.37 -4.32
CA VAL A 48 2.16 22.68 -4.97
C VAL A 48 1.96 22.85 -6.48
N ASP A 49 1.26 21.94 -7.13
CA ASP A 49 0.97 22.01 -8.58
C ASP A 49 0.16 23.26 -8.95
N PHE A 50 -0.78 23.65 -8.09
CA PHE A 50 -1.57 24.87 -8.25
C PHE A 50 -0.69 26.12 -8.18
N VAL A 51 0.18 26.20 -7.16
CA VAL A 51 1.13 27.32 -7.00
C VAL A 51 2.10 27.37 -8.18
N LEU A 52 2.68 26.24 -8.57
CA LEU A 52 3.59 26.16 -9.72
C LEU A 52 2.89 26.59 -11.02
N SER A 53 1.62 26.22 -11.21
CA SER A 53 0.85 26.61 -12.38
C SER A 53 0.52 28.10 -12.39
N LEU A 54 0.23 28.69 -11.23
CA LEU A 54 0.03 30.13 -11.08
C LEU A 54 1.32 30.90 -11.38
N VAL A 55 2.45 30.44 -10.86
CA VAL A 55 3.79 31.04 -11.11
C VAL A 55 4.15 30.94 -12.59
N ARG A 56 3.97 29.78 -13.22
CA ARG A 56 4.23 29.61 -14.67
C ARG A 56 3.38 30.55 -15.51
N ARG A 57 2.11 30.76 -15.14
CA ARG A 57 1.21 31.69 -15.85
C ARG A 57 1.65 33.15 -15.72
N PHE A 58 2.23 33.53 -14.58
CA PHE A 58 2.71 34.90 -14.35
C PHE A 58 4.11 35.17 -14.95
N GLY A 59 4.99 34.16 -14.98
CA GLY A 59 6.37 34.30 -15.49
C GLY A 59 6.52 34.18 -17.02
N MET A 60 5.44 33.84 -17.75
CA MET A 60 5.39 33.80 -19.22
C MET A 60 4.63 34.99 -19.85
N SER A 61 4.33 36.03 -19.06
CA SER A 61 3.86 37.34 -19.56
C SER A 61 4.97 38.38 -19.42
#